data_AF-A0A3C1FPY8-F1
#
_entry.id   AF-A0A3C1FPY8-F1
#
_cell.length_a   1.000
_cell.length_b   1.000
_cell.length_c   1.000
_cell.angle_alpha   90.00
_cell.angle_beta   90.00
_cell.angle_gamma   90.00
#
_symmetry.space_group_name_H-M   'P 1'
#
loop_
_entity.id
_entity.type
_entity.pdbx_description
1 polymer ?
#
loop_
_entity_poly.entity_id
_entity_poly.type
_entity_poly.pdbx_seq_one_letter_code
_entity_poly.pdbx_strand_id
1 'polypeptide(L)' 'MLESYIRSIPDYPKKGIMFRDITTLLSDARGFRCAVDGLVQFHAGVRIDQVAGIEARG' A
#
# COMPACT_ATOMS: atom_id res chain seq x y z
N MET A 1 -8.33 -2.31 -9.91
CA MET A 1 -9.26 -2.38 -8.75
C MET A 1 -8.71 -1.77 -7.46
N LEU A 2 -7.41 -1.86 -7.16
CA LEU A 2 -6.84 -1.22 -5.96
C LEU A 2 -6.59 0.30 -6.15
N GLU A 3 -6.30 0.74 -7.38
CA GLU A 3 -6.00 2.14 -7.69
C GLU A 3 -7.13 3.11 -7.33
N SER A 4 -8.39 2.66 -7.36
CA SER A 4 -9.56 3.47 -6.96
C SER A 4 -9.60 3.78 -5.46
N TYR A 5 -8.83 3.05 -4.64
CA TYR A 5 -8.69 3.29 -3.21
C TYR A 5 -7.51 4.19 -2.87
N ILE A 6 -6.72 4.63 -3.85
CA ILE A 6 -5.56 5.49 -3.64
C ILE A 6 -5.91 6.90 -4.09
N ARG A 7 -5.91 7.84 -3.16
CA ARG A 7 -6.16 9.26 -3.48
C ARG A 7 -4.85 9.90 -3.93
N SER A 8 -4.95 10.76 -4.94
CA SER A 8 -3.79 11.48 -5.48
C SER A 8 -3.92 12.95 -5.11
N ILE A 9 -3.01 13.43 -4.28
CA ILE A 9 -3.01 14.80 -3.76
C ILE A 9 -1.82 15.52 -4.41
N PRO A 10 -2.05 16.40 -5.39
CA PRO A 10 -0.97 17.17 -5.99
C PRO A 10 -0.40 18.18 -5.00
N ASP A 11 0.89 18.48 -5.15
CA ASP A 11 1.64 19.51 -4.44
C ASP A 11 1.70 19.34 -2.90
N TYR A 12 1.60 18.11 -2.41
CA TYR A 12 1.71 17.77 -0.98
C TYR A 12 2.90 16.86 -0.66
N PRO A 13 3.65 17.08 0.44
CA PRO A 13 3.59 18.23 1.35
C PRO A 13 4.27 19.49 0.77
N LYS A 14 4.87 19.40 -0.42
CA LYS A 14 5.53 20.49 -1.12
C LYS A 14 5.15 20.46 -2.60
N LYS A 15 5.20 21.64 -3.24
CA LYS A 15 4.94 21.81 -4.67
C LYS A 15 5.83 20.88 -5.52
N GLY A 16 5.24 20.26 -6.54
CA GLY A 16 5.88 19.31 -7.45
C GLY A 16 5.77 17.83 -7.02
N ILE A 17 5.20 17.54 -5.84
CA ILE A 17 5.03 16.17 -5.35
C ILE A 17 3.60 15.71 -5.59
N MET A 18 3.42 14.54 -6.21
CA MET A 18 2.13 13.85 -6.26
C MET A 18 2.05 12.87 -5.09
N PHE A 19 1.39 13.26 -4.01
CA PHE A 19 1.24 12.40 -2.84
C PHE A 19 0.17 11.34 -3.11
N ARG A 20 0.53 10.08 -2.87
CA ARG A 20 -0.40 8.94 -2.96
C ARG A 20 -0.85 8.59 -1.54
N ASP A 21 -2.06 8.99 -1.22
CA ASP A 21 -2.68 8.70 0.07
C ASP A 21 -3.34 7.31 0.02
N ILE A 22 -2.73 6.37 0.75
CA ILE A 22 -3.21 4.99 0.89
C ILE A 22 -4.12 4.79 2.11
N THR A 23 -4.40 5.82 2.91
CA THR A 23 -5.20 5.67 4.14
C THR A 23 -6.61 5.14 3.86
N THR A 24 -7.18 5.49 2.72
CA THR A 24 -8.47 4.97 2.24
C THR A 24 -8.41 3.49 1.88
N LEU A 25 -7.29 3.01 1.33
CA LEU A 25 -7.08 1.58 1.09
C LEU A 25 -6.92 0.81 2.42
N LEU A 26 -6.16 1.37 3.37
CA LEU A 26 -5.96 0.76 4.69
C LEU A 26 -7.24 0.69 5.52
N SER A 27 -8.17 1.62 5.31
CA SER A 27 -9.45 1.69 6.04
C SER A 27 -10.54 0.78 5.44
N ASP A 28 -10.40 0.31 4.20
CA ASP A 28 -11.34 -0.63 3.57
C ASP A 28 -10.88 -2.07 3.78
N ALA A 29 -11.68 -2.87 4.51
CA ALA A 29 -11.31 -4.24 4.84
C ALA A 29 -11.09 -5.14 3.61
N ARG A 30 -11.84 -4.93 2.53
CA ARG A 30 -11.69 -5.73 1.30
C ARG A 30 -10.50 -5.27 0.49
N GLY A 31 -10.33 -3.95 0.33
CA GLY A 31 -9.20 -3.34 -0.35
C GLY A 31 -7.88 -3.73 0.30
N PHE A 32 -7.80 -3.62 1.63
CA PHE A 32 -6.61 -4.03 2.38
C PHE A 32 -6.32 -5.52 2.22
N ARG A 33 -7.34 -6.37 2.32
CA ARG A 33 -7.18 -7.82 2.11
C ARG A 33 -6.64 -8.14 0.72
N CYS A 34 -7.23 -7.56 -0.33
CA CYS A 34 -6.77 -7.75 -1.71
C CYS A 34 -5.34 -7.25 -1.92
N ALA A 35 -4.94 -6.15 -1.28
CA ALA A 35 -3.57 -5.64 -1.36
C ALA A 35 -2.56 -6.60 -0.72
N VAL A 36 -2.85 -7.11 0.48
CA VAL A 36 -2.01 -8.09 1.18
C VAL A 36 -1.94 -9.40 0.42
N ASP A 37 -3.08 -9.93 -0.04
CA ASP A 37 -3.12 -11.16 -0.83
C ASP A 37 -2.28 -11.03 -2.10
N GLY A 38 -2.37 -9.89 -2.79
CA GLY A 38 -1.54 -9.59 -3.95
C GLY A 38 -0.04 -9.59 -3.65
N LEU A 39 0.39 -9.03 -2.51
CA LEU A 39 1.79 -9.03 -2.08
C LEU A 39 2.31 -10.43 -1.73
N VAL A 40 1.51 -11.20 -1.00
CA VAL A 40 1.88 -12.54 -0.52
C VAL A 40 1.89 -13.56 -1.67
N GLN A 41 1.01 -13.41 -2.65
CA GLN A 41 0.92 -14.34 -3.78
C GLN A 41 2.25 -14.47 -4.55
N PHE A 42 3.00 -13.38 -4.70
CA PHE A 42 4.32 -13.42 -5.36
C PHE A 42 5.37 -14.25 -4.59
N HIS A 43 5.15 -14.47 -3.30
CA HIS A 43 6.06 -15.20 -2.41
C HIS A 43 5.48 -16.55 -1.97
N ALA A 44 4.39 -17.00 -2.60
CA ALA A 44 3.76 -18.26 -2.27
C ALA A 44 4.74 -19.43 -2.42
N GLY A 45 4.89 -20.24 -1.37
CA GLY A 45 5.82 -21.37 -1.35
C GLY A 45 7.26 -21.01 -1.02
N VAL A 46 7.58 -19.71 -0.85
CA VAL A 46 8.88 -19.27 -0.33
C VAL A 46 8.82 -19.23 1.19
N ARG A 47 9.82 -19.82 1.85
CA ARG A 47 9.99 -19.66 3.29
C ARG A 47 10.60 -18.28 3.55
N ILE A 48 9.79 -17.38 4.10
CA ILE A 48 10.24 -16.07 4.57
C ILE A 48 10.48 -16.19 6.08
N ASP A 49 11.72 -16.05 6.51
CA ASP A 49 12.07 -16.10 7.95
C ASP A 49 11.84 -14.75 8.66
N GLN A 50 11.92 -13.63 7.94
CA GLN A 50 11.69 -12.28 8.47
C GLN A 50 11.12 -11.32 7.41
N VAL A 51 10.31 -10.35 7.86
CA VAL A 51 9.79 -9.23 7.06
C VAL A 51 10.22 -7.92 7.73
N ALA A 52 10.85 -7.02 6.98
CA ALA A 52 11.27 -5.72 7.48
C ALA A 52 10.43 -4.61 6.84
N GLY A 53 9.75 -3.80 7.68
CA GLY A 53 9.05 -2.59 7.27
C GLY A 53 9.97 -1.37 7.35
N ILE A 54 9.98 -0.54 6.30
CA ILE A 54 10.84 0.66 6.21
C ILE A 54 10.02 1.90 6.57
N GLU A 55 10.44 2.61 7.63
CA GLU A 55 9.76 3.80 8.17
C GLU A 55 8.25 3.60 8.46
N ALA A 56 7.54 4.66 8.88
CA ALA A 56 6.19 4.56 9.45
C ALA A 56 5.07 4.08 8.50
N ARG A 57 5.36 3.86 7.21
CA ARG A 57 4.37 3.48 6.19
C ARG A 57 4.68 2.15 5.50
N GLY A 58 5.78 1.49 5.89
CA GLY A 58 6.26 0.23 5.32
C GLY A 58 5.70 -0.99 6.01
#